data_AF-A0A2R4FHY6-F1
#
_entry.id   AF-A0A2R4FHY6-F1
#
_cell.length_a   1.000
_cell.length_b   1.000
_cell.length_c   1.000
_cell.angle_alpha   90.00
_cell.angle_beta   90.00
_cell.angle_gamma   90.00
#
_symmetry.space_group_name_H-M   'P 1'
#
loop_
_entity.id
_entity.type
_entity.pdbx_description
1 polymer ?
#
loop_
_entity_poly.entity_id
_entity_poly.type
_entity_poly.pdbx_seq_one_letter_code
_entity_poly.pdbx_strand_id
1 'polypeptide(L)'
;MYPNVRTVTRLHFAPELGGVPMLPILTAAVVLVGALGLLNLALTLGLVRRMRQYGHLLEGLEPAELGASTKPVGSAVAPFTATALDGTVVDADWFTEPVVVGFFSPGCPACKDLIPGFVAVAATRRALAVVEKGPEPADEYTEPLSRVATVLADEQARGAVAAFGVRAFPAVCQVDATGVITGTGVHLVPSHAPVAA
;
A
#
# COMPACT_ATOMS: atom_id res chain seq x y z
N MET A 1 52.92 9.09 80.43
CA MET A 1 53.20 8.07 79.40
C MET A 1 51.93 7.92 78.57
N TYR A 2 51.96 8.38 77.31
CA TYR A 2 50.90 8.25 76.28
C TYR A 2 50.48 6.76 76.08
N PRO A 3 49.37 6.38 75.38
CA PRO A 3 48.63 7.20 74.40
C PRO A 3 47.09 7.05 74.27
N ASN A 4 46.53 8.11 73.68
CA ASN A 4 45.53 8.19 72.60
C ASN A 4 44.30 7.26 72.55
N VAL A 5 43.16 7.88 72.85
CA VAL A 5 41.89 7.67 72.12
C VAL A 5 41.98 8.41 70.79
N ARG A 6 41.98 7.70 69.66
CA ARG A 6 41.70 8.29 68.34
C ARG A 6 41.20 7.26 67.32
N THR A 7 40.02 7.56 66.77
CA THR A 7 39.55 7.25 65.42
C THR A 7 38.96 5.86 65.15
N VAL A 8 37.63 5.78 65.24
CA VAL A 8 36.79 4.88 64.45
C VAL A 8 36.92 5.31 62.98
N THR A 9 37.77 4.63 62.22
CA THR A 9 37.98 4.92 60.80
C THR A 9 37.36 3.81 59.95
N ARG A 10 36.28 4.17 59.27
CA ARG A 10 35.73 3.60 58.02
C ARG A 10 35.91 2.09 57.83
N LEU A 11 34.81 1.35 57.99
CA LEU A 11 34.49 0.21 57.13
C LEU A 11 34.48 0.72 55.68
N HIS A 12 35.63 0.63 55.01
CA HIS A 12 35.70 0.72 53.55
C HIS A 12 35.02 -0.53 53.01
N PHE A 13 33.79 -0.33 52.54
CA PHE A 13 33.08 -1.24 51.66
C PHE A 13 33.95 -1.39 50.40
N ALA A 14 34.77 -2.43 50.35
CA ALA A 14 35.55 -2.79 49.18
C ALA A 14 34.71 -3.76 48.34
N PRO A 15 34.17 -3.35 47.17
CA PRO A 15 33.73 -4.29 46.17
C PRO A 15 34.98 -4.77 45.41
N GLU A 16 35.67 -5.76 45.97
CA GLU A 16 36.56 -6.63 45.21
C GLU A 16 35.66 -7.55 44.35
N LEU A 17 35.14 -7.00 43.26
CA LEU A 17 34.65 -7.78 42.12
C LEU A 17 35.80 -7.88 41.13
N GLY A 18 36.38 -9.08 41.05
CA GLY A 18 37.65 -9.36 40.42
C GLY A 18 37.76 -8.91 38.96
N GLY A 19 38.94 -8.39 38.64
CA GLY A 19 39.69 -8.77 37.43
C GLY A 19 39.17 -8.32 36.07
N VAL A 20 38.15 -7.48 35.98
CA VAL A 20 37.82 -6.78 34.74
C VAL A 20 37.86 -5.29 35.03
N PRO A 21 38.72 -4.48 34.36
CA PRO A 21 38.73 -3.05 34.62
C PRO A 21 37.30 -2.50 34.43
N MET A 22 36.90 -1.52 35.23
CA MET A 22 35.56 -0.92 35.10
C MET A 22 35.30 -0.40 33.68
N LEU A 23 36.37 -0.07 32.95
CA LEU A 23 36.39 0.41 31.57
C LEU A 23 35.85 -0.60 30.52
N PRO A 24 36.33 -1.86 30.41
CA PRO A 24 35.75 -2.86 29.50
C PRO A 24 34.29 -3.21 29.77
N ILE A 25 33.85 -3.15 31.03
CA ILE A 25 32.44 -3.38 31.37
C ILE A 25 31.58 -2.22 30.84
N LEU A 26 32.04 -0.98 31.02
CA LEU A 26 31.40 0.22 30.48
C LEU A 26 31.38 0.22 28.95
N THR A 27 32.48 -0.12 28.28
CA THR A 27 32.49 -0.21 26.82
C THR A 27 31.62 -1.35 26.30
N ALA A 28 31.62 -2.52 26.94
CA ALA A 28 30.71 -3.61 26.58
C ALA A 28 29.24 -3.20 26.71
N ALA A 29 28.88 -2.52 27.80
CA ALA A 29 27.52 -2.02 28.02
C ALA A 29 27.13 -0.96 26.96
N VAL A 30 28.01 -0.01 26.64
CA VAL A 30 27.75 1.02 25.63
C VAL A 30 27.60 0.41 24.23
N VAL A 31 28.47 -0.54 23.87
CA VAL A 31 28.38 -1.24 22.58
C VAL A 31 27.07 -2.03 22.47
N LEU A 32 26.69 -2.73 23.54
CA LEU A 32 25.43 -3.49 23.58
C LEU A 32 24.21 -2.58 23.41
N VAL A 33 24.16 -1.47 24.17
CA VAL A 33 23.07 -0.49 24.08
C VAL A 33 23.02 0.17 22.70
N GLY A 34 24.18 0.51 22.12
CA GLY A 34 24.26 1.04 20.76
C GLY A 34 23.74 0.05 19.72
N ALA A 35 24.11 -1.22 19.83
CA ALA A 35 23.63 -2.28 18.94
C ALA A 35 22.11 -2.51 19.06
N LEU A 36 21.58 -2.54 20.28
CA LEU A 36 20.14 -2.60 20.55
C LEU A 36 19.40 -1.39 19.97
N GLY A 37 19.97 -0.19 20.09
CA GLY A 37 19.43 1.03 19.52
C GLY A 37 19.38 1.01 18.00
N LEU A 38 20.47 0.58 17.35
CA LEU A 38 20.52 0.41 15.89
C LEU A 38 19.53 -0.65 15.40
N LEU A 39 19.41 -1.78 16.11
CA LEU A 39 18.44 -2.82 15.79
C LEU A 39 17.01 -2.29 15.92
N ASN A 40 16.68 -1.59 17.01
CA ASN A 40 15.37 -0.99 17.20
C ASN A 40 15.07 0.07 16.12
N LEU A 41 16.06 0.88 15.74
CA LEU A 41 15.91 1.86 14.67
C LEU A 41 15.68 1.16 13.32
N ALA A 42 16.40 0.09 13.03
CA ALA A 42 16.21 -0.72 11.82
C ALA A 42 14.84 -1.38 11.79
N LEU A 43 14.36 -1.93 12.91
CA LEU A 43 13.02 -2.50 13.05
C LEU A 43 11.93 -1.44 12.89
N THR A 44 12.12 -0.26 13.48
CA THR A 44 11.18 0.87 13.35
C THR A 44 11.14 1.39 11.93
N LEU A 45 12.29 1.60 11.28
CA LEU A 45 12.37 2.00 9.88
C LEU A 45 11.81 0.92 8.95
N GLY A 46 12.04 -0.36 9.26
CA GLY A 46 11.46 -1.49 8.54
C GLY A 46 9.94 -1.52 8.68
N LEU A 47 9.42 -1.30 9.89
CA LEU A 47 7.99 -1.23 10.16
C LEU A 47 7.35 0.00 9.50
N VAL A 48 8.00 1.17 9.54
CA VAL A 48 7.53 2.38 8.84
C VAL A 48 7.57 2.20 7.33
N ARG A 49 8.61 1.57 6.77
CA ARG A 49 8.65 1.23 5.33
C ARG A 49 7.53 0.25 4.98
N ARG A 50 7.33 -0.78 5.80
CA ARG A 50 6.26 -1.76 5.65
C ARG A 50 4.88 -1.11 5.75
N MET A 51 4.66 -0.21 6.71
CA MET A 51 3.39 0.51 6.85
C MET A 51 3.18 1.54 5.75
N ARG A 52 4.24 2.21 5.25
CA ARG A 52 4.14 3.11 4.09
C ARG A 52 3.77 2.36 2.81
N GLN A 53 4.20 1.10 2.68
CA GLN A 53 3.70 0.21 1.62
C GLN A 53 2.20 -0.09 1.75
N TYR A 54 1.59 0.11 2.93
CA TYR A 54 0.14 0.01 3.20
C TYR A 54 -0.55 1.36 3.47
N GLY A 55 0.19 2.48 3.40
CA GLY A 55 -0.14 3.72 4.13
C GLY A 55 -0.34 4.94 3.23
N HIS A 56 -0.75 4.76 1.97
CA HIS A 56 -1.12 5.87 1.09
C HIS A 56 -2.48 6.52 1.42
N LEU A 57 -3.06 6.27 2.61
CA LEU A 57 -4.45 6.63 2.95
C LEU A 57 -4.62 7.39 4.28
N LEU A 58 -3.60 8.02 4.84
CA LEU A 58 -3.70 8.52 6.23
C LEU A 58 -3.25 9.96 6.45
N GLU A 59 -3.73 10.90 5.63
CA GLU A 59 -3.80 12.31 6.03
C GLU A 59 -5.14 12.94 5.58
N GLY A 60 -6.18 12.81 6.42
CA GLY A 60 -7.06 13.96 6.68
C GLY A 60 -8.59 13.91 6.56
N LEU A 61 -9.28 12.83 6.17
CA LEU A 61 -10.77 12.87 5.98
C LEU A 61 -11.48 11.53 6.32
N GLU A 62 -12.79 11.60 6.60
CA GLU A 62 -13.69 10.62 7.23
C GLU A 62 -13.71 9.16 6.64
N PRO A 63 -14.02 8.12 7.45
CA PRO A 63 -13.97 6.68 7.08
C PRO A 63 -14.79 6.23 5.86
N ALA A 64 -15.78 7.00 5.42
CA ALA A 64 -16.56 6.72 4.21
C ALA A 64 -15.86 7.19 2.92
N GLU A 65 -14.88 8.10 3.02
CA GLU A 65 -14.08 8.62 1.91
C GLU A 65 -12.68 7.97 1.84
N LEU A 66 -12.34 7.14 2.82
CA LEU A 66 -11.03 6.53 3.09
C LEU A 66 -10.59 5.43 2.10
N GLY A 67 -11.18 5.36 0.91
CA GLY A 67 -10.85 4.36 -0.11
C GLY A 67 -11.24 4.74 -1.53
N ALA A 68 -11.70 5.97 -1.77
CA ALA A 68 -12.07 6.43 -3.09
C ALA A 68 -10.83 6.97 -3.82
N SER A 69 -10.08 6.07 -4.46
CA SER A 69 -9.01 6.46 -5.38
C SER A 69 -9.54 7.01 -6.71
N THR A 70 -10.86 7.12 -6.87
CA THR A 70 -11.61 7.71 -8.01
C THR A 70 -12.46 8.89 -7.53
N LYS A 71 -13.17 9.55 -8.46
CA LYS A 71 -14.28 10.46 -8.13
C LYS A 71 -15.29 9.80 -7.16
N PRO A 72 -15.96 10.60 -6.31
CA PRO A 72 -16.89 10.08 -5.30
C PRO A 72 -18.16 9.52 -5.95
N VAL A 73 -18.84 8.66 -5.20
CA VAL A 73 -20.16 8.12 -5.56
C VAL A 73 -21.14 9.26 -5.86
N GLY A 74 -21.97 9.08 -6.89
CA GLY A 74 -22.88 10.10 -7.42
C GLY A 74 -22.24 11.02 -8.47
N SER A 75 -20.93 10.92 -8.70
CA SER A 75 -20.27 11.71 -9.75
C SER A 75 -20.42 11.06 -11.12
N ALA A 76 -20.67 11.88 -12.14
CA ALA A 76 -20.54 11.47 -13.53
C ALA A 76 -19.07 11.31 -13.93
N VAL A 77 -18.79 10.25 -14.69
CA VAL A 77 -17.49 10.07 -15.37
C VAL A 77 -17.33 11.21 -16.38
N ALA A 78 -16.14 11.83 -16.44
CA ALA A 78 -15.92 12.89 -17.43
C ALA A 78 -15.95 12.27 -18.85
N PRO A 79 -16.34 13.03 -19.88
CA PRO A 79 -16.30 12.51 -21.24
C PRO A 79 -14.87 12.11 -21.62
N PHE A 80 -14.72 10.90 -22.12
CA PHE A 80 -13.49 10.40 -22.72
C PHE A 80 -13.85 9.43 -23.85
N THR A 81 -12.91 9.21 -24.75
CA THR A 81 -13.01 8.18 -25.78
C THR A 81 -11.67 7.46 -25.81
N ALA A 82 -11.71 6.15 -25.70
CA ALA A 82 -10.52 5.31 -25.69
C ALA A 82 -10.78 4.02 -26.47
N THR A 83 -9.77 3.54 -27.18
CA THR A 83 -9.85 2.25 -27.88
C THR A 83 -9.16 1.17 -27.05
N ALA A 84 -9.89 0.10 -26.76
CA ALA A 84 -9.38 -1.05 -26.04
C ALA A 84 -8.49 -1.94 -26.91
N LEU A 85 -7.74 -2.83 -26.27
CA LEU A 85 -6.83 -3.77 -26.93
C LEU A 85 -7.53 -4.72 -27.90
N ASP A 86 -8.81 -5.00 -27.67
CA ASP A 86 -9.66 -5.82 -28.55
C ASP A 86 -10.31 -5.01 -29.70
N GLY A 87 -10.00 -3.71 -29.80
CA GLY A 87 -10.58 -2.79 -30.77
C GLY A 87 -11.91 -2.16 -30.34
N THR A 88 -12.44 -2.52 -29.18
CA THR A 88 -13.69 -1.93 -28.66
C THR A 88 -13.48 -0.45 -28.32
N VAL A 89 -14.37 0.41 -28.80
CA VAL A 89 -14.40 1.82 -28.41
C VAL A 89 -15.16 1.96 -27.10
N VAL A 90 -14.51 2.58 -26.12
CA VAL A 90 -15.08 2.89 -24.81
C VAL A 90 -15.28 4.40 -24.73
N ASP A 91 -16.54 4.80 -24.64
CA ASP A 91 -17.00 6.16 -24.47
C ASP A 91 -18.19 6.19 -23.49
N ALA A 92 -18.94 7.31 -23.44
CA ALA A 92 -20.10 7.44 -22.56
C ALA A 92 -21.23 6.45 -22.90
N ASP A 93 -21.45 6.14 -24.17
CA ASP A 93 -22.53 5.27 -24.63
C ASP A 93 -22.18 3.79 -24.43
N TRP A 94 -20.90 3.47 -24.22
CA TRP A 94 -20.47 2.12 -23.88
C TRP A 94 -21.06 1.65 -22.53
N PHE A 95 -21.34 2.54 -21.58
CA PHE A 95 -21.91 2.20 -20.26
C PHE A 95 -23.42 1.92 -20.32
N THR A 96 -23.83 0.88 -21.04
CA THR A 96 -25.26 0.48 -21.16
C THR A 96 -25.79 -0.35 -19.98
N GLU A 97 -24.90 -0.87 -19.14
CA GLU A 97 -25.20 -1.73 -18.00
C GLU A 97 -24.20 -1.44 -16.87
N PRO A 98 -24.46 -1.85 -15.61
CA PRO A 98 -23.50 -1.66 -14.54
C PRO A 98 -22.15 -2.33 -14.80
N VAL A 99 -21.07 -1.55 -14.82
CA VAL A 99 -19.70 -2.01 -15.09
C VAL A 99 -18.82 -1.84 -13.85
N VAL A 100 -17.97 -2.83 -13.58
CA VAL A 100 -16.88 -2.70 -12.60
C VAL A 100 -15.62 -2.24 -13.35
N VAL A 101 -15.05 -1.11 -12.93
CA VAL A 101 -13.86 -0.53 -13.54
C VAL A 101 -12.69 -0.66 -12.59
N GLY A 102 -11.60 -1.28 -13.04
CA GLY A 102 -10.36 -1.45 -12.28
C GLY A 102 -9.23 -0.67 -12.92
N PHE A 103 -8.46 0.04 -12.12
CA PHE A 103 -7.31 0.83 -12.54
C PHE A 103 -6.03 0.24 -11.96
N PHE A 104 -5.06 -0.04 -12.83
CA PHE A 104 -3.83 -0.75 -12.50
C PHE A 104 -2.62 -0.01 -13.05
N SER A 105 -1.52 -0.06 -12.30
CA SER A 105 -0.24 0.50 -12.69
C SER A 105 0.84 -0.60 -12.62
N PRO A 106 1.51 -0.93 -13.74
CA PRO A 106 2.61 -1.90 -13.73
C PRO A 106 3.71 -1.51 -12.74
N GLY A 107 4.30 -2.48 -12.04
CA GLY A 107 5.26 -2.22 -10.95
C GLY A 107 4.64 -1.82 -9.60
N CYS A 108 3.31 -1.81 -9.49
CA CYS A 108 2.61 -1.68 -8.21
C CYS A 108 2.28 -3.08 -7.63
N PRO A 109 2.87 -3.51 -6.51
CA PRO A 109 2.61 -4.82 -5.93
C PRO A 109 1.13 -5.05 -5.60
N ALA A 110 0.46 -4.04 -5.04
CA ALA A 110 -0.97 -4.12 -4.71
C ALA A 110 -1.87 -4.25 -5.96
N CYS A 111 -1.45 -3.71 -7.12
CA CYS A 111 -2.17 -3.92 -8.37
C CYS A 111 -2.09 -5.39 -8.79
N LYS A 112 -0.88 -5.99 -8.73
CA LYS A 112 -0.65 -7.39 -9.08
C LYS A 112 -1.46 -8.34 -8.21
N ASP A 113 -1.51 -8.10 -6.90
CA ASP A 113 -2.29 -8.91 -5.95
C ASP A 113 -3.81 -8.83 -6.18
N LEU A 114 -4.30 -7.72 -6.77
CA LEU A 114 -5.73 -7.50 -7.03
C LEU A 114 -6.22 -8.18 -8.32
N ILE A 115 -5.33 -8.47 -9.28
CA ILE A 115 -5.69 -9.04 -10.60
C ILE A 115 -6.55 -10.31 -10.47
N PRO A 116 -6.19 -11.33 -9.67
CA PRO A 116 -6.97 -12.57 -9.62
C PRO A 116 -8.41 -12.32 -9.19
N GLY A 117 -8.63 -11.41 -8.23
CA GLY A 117 -9.97 -11.06 -7.81
C GLY A 117 -10.74 -10.25 -8.82
N PHE A 118 -10.06 -9.33 -9.51
CA PHE A 118 -10.72 -8.58 -10.56
C PHE A 118 -11.14 -9.52 -11.70
N VAL A 119 -10.31 -10.50 -12.04
CA VAL A 119 -10.64 -11.56 -13.01
C VAL A 119 -11.87 -12.37 -12.58
N ALA A 120 -11.98 -12.72 -11.29
CA ALA A 120 -13.16 -13.43 -10.77
C ALA A 120 -14.45 -12.60 -10.88
N VAL A 121 -14.38 -11.29 -10.64
CA VAL A 121 -15.52 -10.37 -10.84
C VAL A 121 -15.87 -10.26 -12.32
N ALA A 122 -14.87 -10.03 -13.16
CA ALA A 122 -15.01 -9.87 -14.61
C ALA A 122 -15.58 -11.13 -15.29
N ALA A 123 -15.36 -12.32 -14.72
CA ALA A 123 -15.94 -13.56 -15.24
C ALA A 123 -17.47 -13.63 -15.10
N THR A 124 -18.07 -12.84 -14.19
CA THR A 124 -19.52 -12.87 -13.91
C THR A 124 -20.22 -11.55 -14.20
N ARG A 125 -19.47 -10.47 -14.37
CA ARG A 125 -19.97 -9.10 -14.53
C ARG A 125 -19.17 -8.39 -15.61
N ARG A 126 -19.82 -7.45 -16.29
CA ARG A 126 -19.14 -6.59 -17.25
C ARG A 126 -18.06 -5.78 -16.53
N ALA A 127 -16.85 -5.81 -17.07
CA ALA A 127 -15.68 -5.19 -16.46
C ALA A 127 -14.82 -4.43 -17.48
N LEU A 128 -14.26 -3.33 -17.01
CA LEU A 128 -13.29 -2.50 -17.74
C LEU A 128 -12.00 -2.45 -16.94
N ALA A 129 -10.91 -2.93 -17.50
CA ALA A 129 -9.58 -2.85 -16.91
C ALA A 129 -8.79 -1.72 -17.58
N VAL A 130 -8.24 -0.81 -16.78
CA VAL A 130 -7.46 0.33 -17.24
C VAL A 130 -6.05 0.17 -16.72
N VAL A 131 -5.11 -0.15 -17.60
CA VAL A 131 -3.71 -0.38 -17.26
C VAL A 131 -2.89 0.81 -17.76
N GLU A 132 -2.47 1.68 -16.84
CA GLU A 132 -1.62 2.82 -17.22
C GLU A 132 -0.17 2.39 -17.53
N LYS A 133 0.63 3.33 -18.02
CA LYS A 133 2.05 3.11 -18.23
C LYS A 133 2.79 3.12 -16.90
N GLY A 134 3.46 2.00 -16.57
CA GLY A 134 4.28 1.85 -15.37
C GLY A 134 5.77 1.59 -15.68
N PRO A 135 6.60 1.45 -14.63
CA PRO A 135 8.01 1.03 -14.75
C PRO A 135 8.21 -0.42 -15.23
N GLU A 136 7.20 -1.28 -15.11
CA GLU A 136 7.23 -2.66 -15.59
C GLU A 136 6.42 -2.83 -16.90
N PRO A 137 6.66 -3.92 -17.68
CA PRO A 137 5.86 -4.23 -18.85
C PRO A 137 4.38 -4.40 -18.51
N ALA A 138 3.49 -3.82 -19.32
CA ALA A 138 2.04 -3.92 -19.12
C ALA A 138 1.51 -5.33 -19.40
N ASP A 139 2.22 -6.15 -20.18
CA ASP A 139 1.79 -7.49 -20.62
C ASP A 139 1.41 -8.41 -19.46
N GLU A 140 2.15 -8.38 -18.36
CA GLU A 140 1.86 -9.19 -17.16
C GLU A 140 0.50 -8.84 -16.52
N TYR A 141 0.01 -7.63 -16.76
CA TYR A 141 -1.29 -7.15 -16.28
C TYR A 141 -2.37 -7.35 -17.35
N THR A 142 -2.09 -7.04 -18.61
CA THR A 142 -3.07 -7.07 -19.70
C THR A 142 -3.40 -8.49 -20.15
N GLU A 143 -2.46 -9.44 -20.13
CA GLU A 143 -2.69 -10.84 -20.51
C GLU A 143 -3.81 -11.56 -19.71
N PRO A 144 -3.81 -11.53 -18.37
CA PRO A 144 -4.90 -12.14 -17.60
C PRO A 144 -6.22 -11.36 -17.72
N LEU A 145 -6.15 -10.02 -17.79
CA LEU A 145 -7.34 -9.16 -17.83
C LEU A 145 -8.09 -9.23 -19.16
N SER A 146 -7.36 -9.28 -20.28
CA SER A 146 -7.92 -9.31 -21.65
C SER A 146 -8.77 -10.54 -21.95
N ARG A 147 -8.66 -11.60 -21.15
CA ARG A 147 -9.47 -12.82 -21.30
C ARG A 147 -10.90 -12.66 -20.80
N VAL A 148 -11.14 -11.72 -19.90
CA VAL A 148 -12.40 -11.60 -19.14
C VAL A 148 -12.96 -10.17 -19.08
N ALA A 149 -12.17 -9.17 -19.43
CA ALA A 149 -12.56 -7.76 -19.38
C ALA A 149 -12.10 -7.02 -20.65
N THR A 150 -12.79 -5.92 -20.97
CA THR A 150 -12.30 -4.94 -21.94
C THR A 150 -11.12 -4.20 -21.32
N VAL A 151 -9.97 -4.13 -22.02
CA VAL A 151 -8.73 -3.56 -21.47
C VAL A 151 -8.31 -2.31 -22.24
N LEU A 152 -8.16 -1.19 -21.53
CA LEU A 152 -7.50 0.02 -22.01
C LEU A 152 -6.06 0.00 -21.51
N ALA A 153 -5.09 0.22 -22.40
CA ALA A 153 -3.67 0.25 -22.06
C ALA A 153 -2.99 1.54 -22.54
N ASP A 154 -1.81 1.83 -21.99
CA ASP A 154 -0.91 2.90 -22.43
C ASP A 154 -1.60 4.28 -22.52
N GLU A 155 -1.48 4.97 -23.65
CA GLU A 155 -2.05 6.31 -23.85
C GLU A 155 -3.59 6.31 -23.75
N GLN A 156 -4.24 5.20 -24.11
CA GLN A 156 -5.70 5.06 -24.01
C GLN A 156 -6.15 5.00 -22.55
N ALA A 157 -5.33 4.40 -21.68
CA ALA A 157 -5.59 4.35 -20.25
C ALA A 157 -5.51 5.74 -19.59
N ARG A 158 -4.62 6.61 -20.06
CA ARG A 158 -4.42 7.96 -19.48
C ARG A 158 -5.67 8.82 -19.52
N GLY A 159 -6.41 8.78 -20.63
CA GLY A 159 -7.68 9.50 -20.78
C GLY A 159 -8.73 9.01 -19.78
N ALA A 160 -8.85 7.69 -19.61
CA ALA A 160 -9.74 7.09 -18.64
C ALA A 160 -9.33 7.42 -17.19
N VAL A 161 -8.04 7.28 -16.83
CA VAL A 161 -7.52 7.65 -15.49
C VAL A 161 -7.90 9.09 -15.13
N ALA A 162 -7.73 10.04 -16.06
CA ALA A 162 -8.12 11.43 -15.84
C ALA A 162 -9.64 11.62 -15.73
N ALA A 163 -10.42 10.96 -16.58
CA ALA A 163 -11.88 11.11 -16.62
C ALA A 163 -12.59 10.62 -15.35
N PHE A 164 -12.06 9.53 -14.79
CA PHE A 164 -12.49 8.94 -13.52
C PHE A 164 -11.89 9.64 -12.30
N GLY A 165 -10.97 10.59 -12.50
CA GLY A 165 -10.32 11.34 -11.44
C GLY A 165 -9.47 10.44 -10.53
N VAL A 166 -8.78 9.46 -11.13
CA VAL A 166 -7.97 8.50 -10.39
C VAL A 166 -6.76 9.19 -9.79
N ARG A 167 -6.52 9.00 -8.49
CA ARG A 167 -5.42 9.67 -7.75
C ARG A 167 -4.39 8.70 -7.18
N ALA A 168 -4.74 7.41 -7.08
CA ALA A 168 -3.89 6.37 -6.55
C ALA A 168 -4.24 5.02 -7.19
N PHE A 169 -3.27 4.11 -7.21
CA PHE A 169 -3.43 2.76 -7.77
C PHE A 169 -3.12 1.70 -6.71
N PRO A 170 -3.83 0.55 -6.71
CA PRO A 170 -4.98 0.27 -7.56
C PRO A 170 -6.22 1.07 -7.15
N ALA A 171 -7.11 1.34 -8.11
CA ALA A 171 -8.43 1.90 -7.84
C ALA A 171 -9.51 1.00 -8.43
N VAL A 172 -10.66 0.91 -7.77
CA VAL A 172 -11.82 0.19 -8.30
C VAL A 172 -13.07 1.03 -8.07
N CYS A 173 -13.92 1.12 -9.08
CA CYS A 173 -15.24 1.70 -8.94
C CYS A 173 -16.30 0.91 -9.71
N GLN A 174 -17.55 1.15 -9.37
CA GLN A 174 -18.70 0.65 -10.10
C GLN A 174 -19.40 1.83 -10.77
N VAL A 175 -19.69 1.68 -12.05
CA VAL A 175 -20.41 2.66 -12.86
C VAL A 175 -21.74 2.06 -13.26
N ASP A 176 -22.82 2.82 -13.22
CA ASP A 176 -24.13 2.38 -13.70
C ASP A 176 -24.33 2.59 -15.22
N ALA A 177 -25.52 2.25 -15.70
CA ALA A 177 -25.91 2.38 -17.11
C ALA A 177 -26.04 3.83 -17.61
N THR A 178 -25.78 4.83 -16.76
CA THR A 178 -25.82 6.25 -17.10
C THR A 178 -24.45 6.92 -17.02
N GLY A 179 -23.39 6.14 -16.77
CA GLY A 179 -22.04 6.68 -16.61
C GLY A 179 -21.81 7.35 -15.24
N VAL A 180 -22.62 7.04 -14.23
CA VAL A 180 -22.48 7.58 -12.87
C VAL A 180 -21.82 6.55 -11.96
N ILE A 181 -20.87 7.01 -11.14
CA ILE A 181 -20.18 6.18 -10.16
C ILE A 181 -21.14 5.85 -9.02
N THR A 182 -21.44 4.57 -8.82
CA THR A 182 -22.36 4.07 -7.78
C THR A 182 -21.65 3.42 -6.61
N GLY A 183 -20.36 3.08 -6.75
CA GLY A 183 -19.54 2.53 -5.69
C GLY A 183 -18.05 2.73 -5.95
N THR A 184 -17.26 2.81 -4.89
CA THR A 184 -15.80 3.00 -4.97
C THR A 184 -15.10 2.14 -3.92
N GLY A 185 -13.95 1.58 -4.27
CA GLY A 185 -13.06 0.88 -3.35
C GLY A 185 -12.76 -0.55 -3.76
N VAL A 186 -11.60 -1.05 -3.33
CA VAL A 186 -11.10 -2.40 -3.66
C VAL A 186 -11.95 -3.54 -3.08
N HIS A 187 -12.82 -3.26 -2.10
CA HIS A 187 -13.76 -4.24 -1.53
C HIS A 187 -14.82 -4.74 -2.52
N LEU A 188 -15.01 -4.02 -3.65
CA LEU A 188 -15.84 -4.47 -4.77
C LEU A 188 -15.26 -5.70 -5.47
N VAL A 189 -13.99 -6.01 -5.18
CA VAL A 189 -13.26 -7.16 -5.68
C VAL A 189 -13.00 -8.12 -4.51
N PRO A 190 -13.27 -9.44 -4.65
CA PRO A 190 -12.97 -10.40 -3.60
C PRO A 190 -11.47 -10.39 -3.31
N SER A 191 -11.09 -10.33 -2.03
CA SER A 191 -9.69 -10.48 -1.63
C SER A 191 -9.25 -11.93 -1.84
N HIS A 192 -8.16 -12.11 -2.57
CA HIS A 192 -7.51 -13.42 -2.78
C HIS A 192 -6.29 -13.57 -1.86
N ALA A 193 -6.05 -12.60 -0.99
CA ALA A 193 -4.97 -12.70 -0.01
C ALA A 193 -5.23 -13.93 0.87
N PRO A 194 -4.23 -14.81 1.09
CA PRO A 194 -4.35 -15.80 2.14
C PRO A 194 -4.61 -15.03 3.43
N VAL A 195 -5.74 -15.32 4.08
CA VAL A 195 -5.94 -14.95 5.48
C VAL A 195 -4.80 -15.62 6.22
N ALA A 196 -3.78 -14.85 6.59
CA ALA A 196 -2.70 -15.34 7.42
C ALA A 196 -3.34 -15.83 8.72
N ALA A 197 -3.41 -17.15 8.85
CA ALA A 197 -3.79 -17.85 10.07
C ALA A 197 -2.69 -17.71 11.13
#